data_AF-A0A443SU00-F1
#
_entry.id   AF-A0A443SU00-F1
#
_cell.length_a   1.000
_cell.length_b   1.000
_cell.length_c   1.000
_cell.angle_alpha   90.00
_cell.angle_beta   90.00
_cell.angle_gamma   90.00
#
_symmetry.space_group_name_H-M   'P 1'
#
loop_
_entity.id
_entity.type
_entity.pdbx_description
1 polymer ?
#
loop_
_entity_poly.entity_id
_entity_poly.type
_entity_poly.pdbx_seq_one_letter_code
_entity_poly.pdbx_strand_id
1 'polypeptide(L)'
;MDRNSSHDLMTTFAPFMNVTDNNSTVPGNSTGGATTDGSNWVDTLLFTLKILVLVPIIISAIFGNLLVIISVFRHHKLRISTNYFIVSLAVADMLVAIFAMTFRTSIALYNRWLYNQIVCDFYNACDVLFSTASICNLGCISIDRYYAIIKPLDYPMKITNKTVSIMLAIVWVSSFILASFPIVTGIYTTSEHLDYQKTNPPTCEFVVNHAYALISSSISFWIPAFVMVFTYWKIYQEATKQEKMICKTQMMAQQNNARNSADHSSHITVHAPPHRNSHGDDPESGQSTPTKRCINKMKREHKAAKTLGIIMGCFIACWLPFFTVYVIGTFVHINELYVDILFWIGYLNSSLNPILYAYFNREFREAFKETIQNVFCCCFKSSCLEGRRNNSAIHFNCTYRSTQDIGLVENKYVKD
;
A
#
# COMPACT_ATOMS: atom_id res chain seq x y z
N MET A 1 25.65 -56.38 -2.56
CA MET A 1 25.68 -55.82 -3.94
C MET A 1 24.35 -56.19 -4.58
N ASP A 2 23.77 -55.25 -5.32
CA ASP A 2 22.49 -55.28 -6.08
C ASP A 2 21.21 -55.24 -5.23
N ARG A 3 20.46 -54.11 -5.21
CA ARG A 3 19.53 -53.52 -6.22
C ARG A 3 18.32 -54.41 -6.53
N ASN A 4 17.22 -54.19 -5.80
CA ASN A 4 15.86 -53.99 -6.32
C ASN A 4 14.84 -54.19 -5.20
N SER A 5 14.25 -53.09 -4.72
CA SER A 5 12.89 -53.09 -4.17
C SER A 5 12.45 -51.64 -4.02
N SER A 6 11.19 -51.34 -4.32
CA SER A 6 10.51 -50.03 -4.29
C SER A 6 10.38 -49.28 -5.62
N HIS A 7 9.91 -49.97 -6.67
CA HIS A 7 9.02 -49.35 -7.65
C HIS A 7 7.66 -50.03 -7.46
N ASP A 8 6.68 -49.28 -6.93
CA ASP A 8 5.23 -49.46 -7.13
C ASP A 8 4.46 -48.68 -6.05
N LEU A 9 4.27 -47.37 -6.26
CA LEU A 9 3.08 -46.61 -5.85
C LEU A 9 3.22 -45.14 -6.30
N MET A 10 2.98 -44.84 -7.59
CA MET A 10 2.53 -43.51 -8.06
C MET A 10 2.31 -43.55 -9.57
N THR A 11 1.13 -44.01 -9.97
CA THR A 11 0.58 -43.83 -11.31
C THR A 11 -0.89 -43.42 -11.16
N THR A 12 -1.14 -42.13 -10.94
CA THR A 12 -2.49 -41.56 -11.07
C THR A 12 -2.40 -40.10 -11.50
N PHE A 13 -1.98 -39.87 -12.75
CA PHE A 13 -2.27 -38.63 -13.46
C PHE A 13 -2.51 -38.96 -14.93
N ALA A 14 -3.78 -39.04 -15.31
CA ALA A 14 -4.24 -38.94 -16.69
C ALA A 14 -5.59 -38.19 -16.65
N PRO A 15 -5.77 -37.10 -17.41
CA PRO A 15 -7.10 -36.52 -17.58
C PRO A 15 -7.90 -37.45 -18.50
N PHE A 16 -9.08 -37.82 -18.03
CA PHE A 16 -10.04 -38.69 -18.68
C PHE A 16 -10.56 -38.01 -19.97
N MET A 17 -9.95 -38.29 -21.13
CA MET A 17 -10.60 -38.10 -22.43
C MET A 17 -11.22 -39.42 -22.86
N ASN A 18 -12.55 -39.48 -22.81
CA ASN A 18 -13.32 -40.57 -23.40
C ASN A 18 -13.12 -40.57 -24.93
N VAL A 19 -12.25 -41.44 -25.41
CA VAL A 19 -12.29 -41.96 -26.78
C VAL A 19 -13.21 -43.19 -26.74
N THR A 20 -14.44 -43.04 -27.21
CA THR A 20 -15.26 -44.20 -27.58
C THR A 20 -15.26 -44.31 -29.09
N ASP A 21 -14.67 -45.40 -29.57
CA ASP A 21 -14.93 -45.97 -30.89
C ASP A 21 -16.44 -46.07 -31.14
N ASN A 22 -16.87 -45.84 -32.38
CA ASN A 22 -17.82 -46.74 -33.04
C ASN A 22 -17.98 -46.42 -34.53
N ASN A 23 -17.83 -47.48 -35.34
CA ASN A 23 -18.20 -47.50 -36.75
C ASN A 23 -19.62 -48.10 -36.89
N SER A 24 -20.42 -47.50 -37.77
CA SER A 24 -21.57 -48.08 -38.51
C SER A 24 -22.99 -48.14 -37.90
N THR A 25 -23.88 -47.37 -38.57
CA THR A 25 -25.30 -47.60 -38.94
C THR A 25 -26.44 -47.54 -37.91
N VAL A 26 -27.29 -46.48 -38.03
CA VAL A 26 -28.71 -46.46 -38.50
C VAL A 26 -29.34 -45.08 -38.15
N PRO A 27 -30.11 -44.41 -39.05
CA PRO A 27 -30.78 -43.15 -38.72
C PRO A 27 -32.18 -43.40 -38.13
N GLY A 28 -32.49 -42.77 -37.00
CA GLY A 28 -33.77 -42.88 -36.32
C GLY A 28 -34.10 -41.60 -35.56
N ASN A 29 -35.31 -41.10 -35.80
CA ASN A 29 -35.80 -39.75 -35.56
C ASN A 29 -36.22 -39.48 -34.10
N SER A 30 -36.42 -38.18 -33.81
CA SER A 30 -37.34 -37.57 -32.82
C SER A 30 -36.92 -37.33 -31.34
N THR A 31 -36.85 -36.02 -31.04
CA THR A 31 -37.45 -35.26 -29.90
C THR A 31 -36.89 -35.39 -28.49
N GLY A 32 -36.40 -34.25 -27.98
CA GLY A 32 -36.42 -33.89 -26.55
C GLY A 32 -35.07 -33.47 -25.98
N GLY A 33 -34.83 -32.17 -25.81
CA GLY A 33 -33.63 -31.67 -25.13
C GLY A 33 -33.45 -30.16 -25.16
N ALA A 34 -34.45 -29.41 -24.70
CA ALA A 34 -34.28 -27.99 -24.37
C ALA A 34 -33.37 -27.85 -23.13
N THR A 35 -32.06 -27.73 -23.32
CA THR A 35 -31.10 -27.39 -22.25
C THR A 35 -30.04 -26.36 -22.68
N THR A 36 -30.08 -25.85 -23.90
CA THR A 36 -29.05 -24.94 -24.45
C THR A 36 -29.24 -23.45 -24.13
N ASP A 37 -30.40 -23.02 -23.63
CA ASP A 37 -30.61 -21.61 -23.27
C ASP A 37 -30.20 -21.26 -21.84
N GLY A 38 -30.22 -22.23 -20.92
CA GLY A 38 -29.90 -21.99 -19.50
C GLY A 38 -28.42 -21.71 -19.23
N SER A 39 -27.50 -22.35 -19.95
CA SER A 39 -26.05 -22.15 -19.79
C SER A 39 -25.60 -20.78 -20.28
N ASN A 40 -26.13 -20.32 -21.42
CA ASN A 40 -25.66 -19.11 -22.08
C ASN A 40 -25.92 -17.84 -21.26
N TRP A 41 -27.08 -17.73 -20.59
CA TRP A 41 -27.39 -16.57 -19.73
C TRP A 41 -26.59 -16.57 -18.43
N VAL A 42 -26.31 -17.75 -17.85
CA VAL A 42 -25.49 -17.87 -16.64
C VAL A 42 -24.04 -17.49 -16.93
N ASP A 43 -23.46 -17.97 -18.03
CA ASP A 43 -22.10 -17.62 -18.43
C ASP A 43 -21.96 -16.14 -18.76
N THR A 44 -22.95 -15.58 -19.48
CA THR A 44 -23.00 -14.14 -19.76
C THR A 44 -23.14 -13.31 -18.48
N LEU A 45 -23.97 -13.73 -17.54
CA LEU A 45 -24.13 -13.09 -16.24
C LEU A 45 -22.83 -13.14 -15.44
N LEU A 46 -22.17 -14.30 -15.32
CA LEU A 46 -20.92 -14.47 -14.60
C LEU A 46 -19.80 -13.63 -15.22
N PHE A 47 -19.69 -13.62 -16.55
CA PHE A 47 -18.74 -12.77 -17.27
C PHE A 47 -18.98 -11.28 -16.99
N THR A 48 -20.24 -10.84 -17.05
CA THR A 48 -20.64 -9.46 -16.77
C THR A 48 -20.31 -9.07 -15.32
N LEU A 49 -20.61 -9.94 -14.36
CA LEU A 49 -20.30 -9.72 -12.94
C LEU A 49 -18.79 -9.62 -12.69
N LYS A 50 -17.99 -10.51 -13.30
CA LYS A 50 -16.52 -10.44 -13.20
C LYS A 50 -15.99 -9.09 -13.70
N ILE A 51 -16.45 -8.60 -14.85
CA ILE A 51 -16.03 -7.28 -15.35
C ILE A 51 -16.45 -6.15 -14.41
N LEU A 52 -17.71 -6.15 -13.96
CA LEU A 52 -18.26 -5.11 -13.09
C LEU A 52 -17.54 -5.02 -11.74
N VAL A 53 -16.91 -6.09 -11.29
CA VAL A 53 -16.14 -6.12 -10.04
C VAL A 53 -14.66 -5.84 -10.30
N LEU A 54 -14.01 -6.58 -11.20
CA LEU A 54 -12.55 -6.57 -11.37
C LEU A 54 -12.04 -5.30 -12.04
N VAL A 55 -12.73 -4.79 -13.06
CA VAL A 55 -12.27 -3.60 -13.80
C VAL A 55 -12.26 -2.34 -12.93
N PRO A 56 -13.31 -2.04 -12.13
CA PRO A 56 -13.27 -0.92 -11.20
C PRO A 56 -12.15 -1.02 -10.15
N ILE A 57 -11.84 -2.23 -9.67
CA ILE A 57 -10.72 -2.45 -8.73
C ILE A 57 -9.41 -2.00 -9.38
N ILE A 58 -9.13 -2.45 -10.61
CA ILE A 58 -7.91 -2.09 -11.35
C ILE A 58 -7.84 -0.59 -11.58
N ILE A 59 -8.93 0.01 -12.07
CA ILE A 59 -9.01 1.46 -12.30
C ILE A 59 -8.74 2.22 -11.00
N SER A 60 -9.38 1.83 -9.90
CA SER A 60 -9.21 2.49 -8.60
C SER A 60 -7.75 2.39 -8.09
N ALA A 61 -7.09 1.26 -8.29
CA ALA A 61 -5.69 1.07 -7.93
C ALA A 61 -4.77 1.96 -8.77
N ILE A 62 -4.96 2.04 -10.09
CA ILE A 62 -4.14 2.89 -10.96
C ILE A 62 -4.33 4.36 -10.61
N PHE A 63 -5.57 4.86 -10.63
CA PHE A 63 -5.85 6.28 -10.41
C PHE A 63 -5.56 6.73 -8.97
N GLY A 64 -5.88 5.89 -7.98
CA GLY A 64 -5.63 6.19 -6.58
C GLY A 64 -4.12 6.31 -6.29
N ASN A 65 -3.31 5.39 -6.80
CA ASN A 65 -1.86 5.45 -6.60
C ASN A 65 -1.20 6.54 -7.43
N LEU A 66 -1.69 6.82 -8.64
CA LEU A 66 -1.26 7.98 -9.41
C LEU A 66 -1.53 9.30 -8.67
N LEU A 67 -2.69 9.42 -8.01
CA LEU A 67 -3.03 10.57 -7.18
C LEU A 67 -2.06 10.72 -6.00
N VAL A 68 -1.70 9.63 -5.32
CA VAL A 68 -0.67 9.63 -4.26
C VAL A 68 0.64 10.21 -4.77
N ILE A 69 1.13 9.72 -5.91
CA ILE A 69 2.38 10.16 -6.53
C ILE A 69 2.31 11.66 -6.83
N ILE A 70 1.29 12.11 -7.58
CA ILE A 70 1.14 13.51 -7.99
C ILE A 70 1.05 14.42 -6.76
N SER A 71 0.28 14.04 -5.73
CA SER A 71 0.10 14.88 -4.55
C SER A 71 1.38 15.06 -3.74
N VAL A 72 2.21 14.03 -3.57
CA VAL A 72 3.51 14.18 -2.90
C VAL A 72 4.43 15.11 -3.69
N PHE A 73 4.49 14.96 -5.02
CA PHE A 73 5.35 15.81 -5.85
C PHE A 73 4.80 17.22 -5.99
N ARG A 74 3.49 17.46 -5.92
CA ARG A 74 2.90 18.80 -6.05
C ARG A 74 2.99 19.62 -4.75
N HIS A 75 2.77 18.98 -3.60
CA HIS A 75 2.67 19.70 -2.32
C HIS A 75 3.98 19.63 -1.52
N HIS A 76 4.68 20.76 -1.38
CA HIS A 76 5.97 20.82 -0.66
C HIS A 76 5.90 20.30 0.78
N LYS A 77 4.76 20.46 1.47
CA LYS A 77 4.54 19.95 2.84
C LYS A 77 4.63 18.43 2.93
N LEU A 78 4.34 17.73 1.83
CA LEU A 78 4.42 16.27 1.73
C LEU A 78 5.79 15.78 1.25
N ARG A 79 6.73 16.65 0.86
CA ARG A 79 8.06 16.25 0.36
C ARG A 79 9.04 15.98 1.51
N ILE A 80 8.65 15.10 2.43
CA ILE A 80 9.48 14.63 3.54
C ILE A 80 10.02 13.23 3.25
N SER A 81 11.15 12.86 3.87
CA SER A 81 11.86 11.59 3.62
C SER A 81 10.94 10.36 3.71
N THR A 82 10.06 10.32 4.72
CA THR A 82 9.02 9.30 4.91
C THR A 82 8.15 9.06 3.67
N ASN A 83 7.72 10.14 3.02
CA ASN A 83 6.72 10.07 1.98
C ASN A 83 7.29 9.52 0.67
N TYR A 84 8.63 9.45 0.51
CA TYR A 84 9.24 8.73 -0.61
C TYR A 84 9.01 7.22 -0.53
N PHE A 85 8.90 6.62 0.66
CA PHE A 85 8.48 5.22 0.79
C PHE A 85 7.03 5.03 0.32
N ILE A 86 6.14 5.97 0.66
CA ILE A 86 4.74 5.95 0.21
C ILE A 86 4.65 6.10 -1.32
N VAL A 87 5.48 6.96 -1.92
CA VAL A 87 5.56 7.09 -3.39
C VAL A 87 6.07 5.80 -4.02
N SER A 88 7.14 5.21 -3.49
CA SER A 88 7.67 3.92 -3.98
C SER A 88 6.62 2.80 -3.89
N LEU A 89 5.89 2.74 -2.78
CA LEU A 89 4.75 1.83 -2.60
C LEU A 89 3.66 2.07 -3.65
N ALA A 90 3.26 3.33 -3.88
CA ALA A 90 2.27 3.68 -4.89
C ALA A 90 2.70 3.30 -6.32
N VAL A 91 3.99 3.43 -6.64
CA VAL A 91 4.54 2.96 -7.91
C VAL A 91 4.44 1.44 -8.02
N ALA A 92 4.81 0.69 -6.98
CA ALA A 92 4.67 -0.77 -6.97
C ALA A 92 3.20 -1.20 -7.14
N ASP A 93 2.28 -0.63 -6.38
CA ASP A 93 0.84 -0.95 -6.44
C ASP A 93 0.21 -0.60 -7.80
N MET A 94 0.63 0.51 -8.42
CA MET A 94 0.20 0.86 -9.78
C MET A 94 0.70 -0.18 -10.80
N LEU A 95 1.93 -0.66 -10.65
CA LEU A 95 2.52 -1.67 -11.53
C LEU A 95 1.90 -3.05 -11.31
N VAL A 96 1.53 -3.42 -10.08
CA VAL A 96 0.69 -4.62 -9.81
C VAL A 96 -0.63 -4.51 -10.56
N ALA A 97 -1.30 -3.35 -10.50
CA ALA A 97 -2.57 -3.17 -11.20
C ALA A 97 -2.43 -3.25 -12.73
N ILE A 98 -1.37 -2.65 -13.30
CA ILE A 98 -1.13 -2.62 -14.74
C ILE A 98 -0.71 -3.98 -15.29
N PHE A 99 0.19 -4.68 -14.63
CA PHE A 99 0.77 -5.93 -15.14
C PHE A 99 0.10 -7.16 -14.55
N ALA A 100 -0.05 -7.23 -13.22
CA ALA A 100 -0.51 -8.45 -12.58
C ALA A 100 -2.03 -8.60 -12.68
N MET A 101 -2.79 -7.58 -12.25
CA MET A 101 -4.25 -7.66 -12.21
C MET A 101 -4.89 -7.74 -13.60
N THR A 102 -4.30 -7.10 -14.63
CA THR A 102 -4.82 -7.15 -16.01
C THR A 102 -4.70 -8.54 -16.62
N PHE A 103 -3.52 -9.16 -16.54
CA PHE A 103 -3.32 -10.53 -17.03
C PHE A 103 -4.15 -11.52 -16.22
N ARG A 104 -4.23 -11.37 -14.89
CA ARG A 104 -5.10 -12.21 -14.05
C ARG A 104 -6.58 -12.07 -14.43
N THR A 105 -7.05 -10.85 -14.70
CA THR A 105 -8.42 -10.61 -15.18
C THR A 105 -8.68 -11.31 -16.52
N SER A 106 -7.71 -11.30 -17.43
CA SER A 106 -7.86 -12.01 -18.71
C SER A 106 -8.08 -13.52 -18.49
N ILE A 107 -7.34 -14.14 -17.57
CA ILE A 107 -7.52 -15.56 -17.21
C ILE A 107 -8.90 -15.76 -16.58
N ALA A 108 -9.30 -14.88 -15.65
CA ALA A 108 -10.59 -14.97 -14.98
C ALA A 108 -11.79 -14.83 -15.94
N LEU A 109 -11.66 -14.06 -17.01
CA LEU A 109 -12.74 -13.84 -18.00
C LEU A 109 -12.83 -14.96 -19.03
N TYR A 110 -11.70 -15.46 -19.53
CA TYR A 110 -11.67 -16.44 -20.62
C TYR A 110 -11.46 -17.89 -20.14
N ASN A 111 -11.19 -18.10 -18.85
CA ASN A 111 -10.86 -19.40 -18.25
C ASN A 111 -9.70 -20.14 -18.97
N ARG A 112 -8.81 -19.39 -19.64
CA ARG A 112 -7.62 -19.91 -20.33
C ARG A 112 -6.58 -18.83 -20.49
N TRP A 113 -5.33 -19.24 -20.69
CA TRP A 113 -4.26 -18.34 -21.10
C TRP A 113 -4.36 -18.04 -22.60
N LEU A 114 -4.36 -16.76 -22.95
CA LEU A 114 -4.52 -16.28 -24.34
C LEU A 114 -3.19 -15.96 -25.04
N TYR A 115 -2.10 -15.90 -24.28
CA TYR A 115 -0.80 -15.43 -24.76
C TYR A 115 0.20 -16.60 -24.89
N ASN A 116 1.42 -16.30 -25.33
CA ASN A 116 2.48 -17.31 -25.38
C ASN A 116 3.18 -17.47 -24.01
N GLN A 117 4.11 -18.43 -23.93
CA GLN A 117 4.87 -18.71 -22.71
C GLN A 117 5.72 -17.51 -22.25
N ILE A 118 6.32 -16.75 -23.17
CA ILE A 118 7.15 -15.59 -22.83
C ILE A 118 6.33 -14.55 -22.05
N VAL A 119 5.09 -14.32 -22.45
CA VAL A 119 4.19 -13.41 -21.73
C VAL A 119 3.77 -14.01 -20.38
N CYS A 120 3.66 -15.35 -20.26
CA CYS A 120 3.35 -16.02 -18.99
C CYS A 120 4.50 -15.85 -17.99
N ASP A 121 5.74 -16.08 -18.43
CA ASP A 121 6.94 -15.87 -17.61
C ASP A 121 7.08 -14.40 -17.19
N PHE A 122 6.82 -13.47 -18.12
CA PHE A 122 6.81 -12.04 -17.85
C PHE A 122 5.73 -11.65 -16.83
N TYR A 123 4.50 -12.15 -17.00
CA TYR A 123 3.39 -11.92 -16.07
C TYR A 123 3.76 -12.38 -14.66
N ASN A 124 4.22 -13.63 -14.50
CA ASN A 124 4.59 -14.18 -13.20
C ASN A 124 5.78 -13.43 -12.58
N ALA A 125 6.78 -13.06 -13.39
CA ALA A 125 7.91 -12.26 -12.92
C ALA A 125 7.46 -10.89 -12.42
N CYS A 126 6.61 -10.18 -13.16
CA CYS A 126 6.08 -8.88 -12.76
C CYS A 126 5.21 -8.98 -11.52
N ASP A 127 4.35 -9.99 -11.42
CA ASP A 127 3.50 -10.21 -10.26
C ASP A 127 4.32 -10.43 -8.99
N VAL A 128 5.30 -11.34 -9.03
CA VAL A 128 6.20 -11.60 -7.89
C VAL A 128 7.04 -10.36 -7.56
N LEU A 129 7.55 -9.66 -8.57
CA LEU A 129 8.37 -8.46 -8.40
C LEU A 129 7.63 -7.34 -7.69
N PHE A 130 6.51 -6.89 -8.27
CA PHE A 130 5.81 -5.71 -7.79
C PHE A 130 5.07 -6.00 -6.48
N SER A 131 4.56 -7.22 -6.29
CA SER A 131 4.01 -7.65 -5.02
C SER A 131 5.09 -7.65 -3.94
N THR A 132 6.25 -8.29 -4.18
CA THR A 132 7.37 -8.29 -3.21
C THR A 132 7.84 -6.86 -2.89
N ALA A 133 7.97 -6.01 -3.90
CA ALA A 133 8.35 -4.61 -3.70
C ALA A 133 7.32 -3.86 -2.84
N SER A 134 6.01 -4.05 -3.07
CA SER A 134 4.95 -3.43 -2.28
C SER A 134 5.05 -3.81 -0.79
N ILE A 135 5.21 -5.10 -0.48
CA ILE A 135 5.33 -5.60 0.90
C ILE A 135 6.60 -5.09 1.58
N CYS A 136 7.73 -5.13 0.88
CA CYS A 136 9.00 -4.66 1.40
C CYS A 136 9.00 -3.14 1.67
N ASN A 137 8.30 -2.35 0.85
CA ASN A 137 8.10 -0.91 1.13
C ASN A 137 7.28 -0.69 2.41
N LEU A 138 6.24 -1.50 2.67
CA LEU A 138 5.50 -1.44 3.95
C LEU A 138 6.38 -1.83 5.15
N GLY A 139 7.26 -2.82 4.98
CA GLY A 139 8.30 -3.15 5.96
C GLY A 139 9.22 -1.95 6.23
N CYS A 140 9.67 -1.25 5.19
CA CYS A 140 10.49 -0.05 5.30
C CYS A 140 9.76 1.09 6.03
N ILE A 141 8.48 1.32 5.72
CA ILE A 141 7.63 2.30 6.42
C ILE A 141 7.56 1.96 7.92
N SER A 142 7.43 0.69 8.25
CA SER A 142 7.38 0.23 9.65
C SER A 142 8.68 0.50 10.41
N ILE A 143 9.83 0.23 9.78
CA ILE A 143 11.16 0.53 10.34
C ILE A 143 11.35 2.04 10.52
N ASP A 144 11.00 2.83 9.51
CA ASP A 144 11.07 4.29 9.56
C ASP A 144 10.25 4.85 10.72
N ARG A 145 9.00 4.39 10.88
CA ARG A 145 8.14 4.79 12.00
C ARG A 145 8.67 4.35 13.35
N TYR A 146 9.23 3.15 13.43
CA TYR A 146 9.87 2.67 14.64
C TYR A 146 10.97 3.64 15.10
N TYR A 147 11.87 4.06 14.20
CA TYR A 147 12.89 5.04 14.55
C TYR A 147 12.31 6.41 14.93
N ALA A 148 11.31 6.91 14.19
CA ALA A 148 10.71 8.22 14.45
C ALA A 148 10.06 8.33 15.85
N ILE A 149 9.41 7.25 16.31
CA ILE A 149 8.61 7.26 17.54
C ILE A 149 9.43 6.79 18.75
N ILE A 150 10.21 5.71 18.58
CA ILE A 150 10.94 5.08 19.69
C ILE A 150 12.26 5.82 19.96
N LYS A 151 12.93 6.30 18.91
CA LYS A 151 14.26 6.94 19.00
C LYS A 151 14.26 8.32 18.35
N PRO A 152 13.47 9.29 18.86
CA PRO A 152 13.28 10.59 18.21
C PRO A 152 14.56 11.43 18.09
N LEU A 153 15.56 11.21 18.97
CA LEU A 153 16.85 11.90 18.92
C LEU A 153 17.83 11.27 17.91
N ASP A 154 17.77 9.95 17.73
CA ASP A 154 18.62 9.24 16.76
C ASP A 154 18.05 9.31 15.35
N TYR A 155 16.72 9.47 15.22
CA TYR A 155 16.02 9.50 13.94
C TYR A 155 16.68 10.40 12.88
N PRO A 156 16.93 11.71 13.13
CA PRO A 156 17.53 12.58 12.10
C PRO A 156 18.96 12.19 11.72
N MET A 157 19.68 11.47 12.58
CA MET A 157 21.03 10.98 12.28
C MET A 157 21.00 9.66 11.49
N LYS A 158 19.98 8.83 11.69
CA LYS A 158 19.86 7.51 11.04
C LYS A 158 19.07 7.53 9.74
N ILE A 159 17.93 8.21 9.72
CA ILE A 159 17.03 8.30 8.57
C ILE A 159 17.35 9.58 7.80
N THR A 160 18.36 9.48 6.95
CA THR A 160 18.75 10.52 6.00
C THR A 160 18.18 10.22 4.62
N ASN A 161 18.15 11.20 3.71
CA ASN A 161 17.76 10.97 2.32
C ASN A 161 18.63 9.88 1.66
N LYS A 162 19.92 9.79 2.00
CA LYS A 162 20.81 8.72 1.52
C LYS A 162 20.37 7.35 2.04
N THR A 163 20.04 7.25 3.32
CA THR A 163 19.53 6.01 3.92
C THR A 163 18.24 5.56 3.23
N VAL A 164 17.29 6.48 3.02
CA VAL A 164 16.03 6.18 2.33
C VAL A 164 16.29 5.70 0.91
N SER A 165 17.14 6.39 0.13
CA SER A 165 17.48 5.95 -1.22
C SER A 165 18.14 4.56 -1.25
N ILE A 166 19.02 4.25 -0.29
CA ILE A 166 19.63 2.91 -0.18
C ILE A 166 18.57 1.86 0.15
N MET A 167 17.69 2.13 1.11
CA MET A 167 16.60 1.21 1.46
C MET A 167 15.70 0.93 0.26
N LEU A 168 15.30 1.96 -0.48
CA LEU A 168 14.50 1.82 -1.70
C LEU A 168 15.24 1.01 -2.77
N ALA A 169 16.53 1.29 -3.00
CA ALA A 169 17.33 0.53 -3.95
C ALA A 169 17.42 -0.96 -3.55
N ILE A 170 17.63 -1.26 -2.28
CA ILE A 170 17.62 -2.64 -1.75
C ILE A 170 16.27 -3.30 -2.04
N VAL A 171 15.15 -2.63 -1.76
CA VAL A 171 13.81 -3.17 -2.00
C VAL A 171 13.63 -3.54 -3.47
N TRP A 172 13.90 -2.63 -4.40
CA TRP A 172 13.68 -2.88 -5.83
C TRP A 172 14.65 -3.92 -6.40
N VAL A 173 15.94 -3.83 -6.07
CA VAL A 173 16.96 -4.79 -6.55
C VAL A 173 16.71 -6.18 -6.00
N SER A 174 16.45 -6.31 -4.70
CA SER A 174 16.17 -7.62 -4.10
C SER A 174 14.88 -8.23 -4.67
N SER A 175 13.81 -7.45 -4.83
CA SER A 175 12.56 -7.93 -5.44
C SER A 175 12.78 -8.38 -6.88
N PHE A 176 13.56 -7.63 -7.67
CA PHE A 176 13.88 -7.98 -9.06
C PHE A 176 14.65 -9.29 -9.16
N ILE A 177 15.64 -9.50 -8.29
CA ILE A 177 16.41 -10.73 -8.22
C ILE A 177 15.50 -11.90 -7.81
N LEU A 178 14.69 -11.74 -6.76
CA LEU A 178 13.78 -12.79 -6.27
C LEU A 178 12.73 -13.21 -7.28
N ALA A 179 12.28 -12.30 -8.14
CA ALA A 179 11.32 -12.59 -9.19
C ALA A 179 11.99 -13.21 -10.43
N SER A 180 13.05 -12.57 -10.94
CA SER A 180 13.61 -12.92 -12.25
C SER A 180 14.52 -14.14 -12.18
N PHE A 181 15.35 -14.25 -11.14
CA PHE A 181 16.34 -15.33 -11.06
C PHE A 181 15.69 -16.73 -11.08
N PRO A 182 14.68 -17.03 -10.24
CA PRO A 182 14.07 -18.37 -10.20
C PRO A 182 13.35 -18.75 -11.48
N ILE A 183 12.71 -17.78 -12.15
CA ILE A 183 11.97 -18.00 -13.41
C ILE A 183 12.95 -18.29 -14.55
N VAL A 184 14.00 -17.49 -14.71
CA VAL A 184 15.00 -17.67 -15.77
C VAL A 184 15.75 -19.00 -15.64
N THR A 185 16.03 -19.43 -14.41
CA THR A 185 16.77 -20.65 -14.13
C THR A 185 15.88 -21.88 -13.98
N GLY A 186 14.55 -21.72 -13.89
CA GLY A 186 13.59 -22.80 -13.72
C GLY A 186 13.55 -23.44 -12.32
N ILE A 187 14.34 -22.96 -11.35
CA ILE A 187 14.42 -23.55 -9.98
C ILE A 187 13.12 -23.39 -9.19
N TYR A 188 12.20 -22.51 -9.62
CA TYR A 188 10.94 -22.33 -8.91
C TYR A 188 10.04 -23.57 -8.94
N THR A 189 10.21 -24.47 -9.92
CA THR A 189 9.32 -25.62 -10.17
C THR A 189 10.11 -26.91 -10.48
N THR A 190 9.41 -27.99 -10.85
CA THR A 190 10.03 -29.26 -11.28
C THR A 190 10.24 -29.30 -12.80
N SER A 191 11.20 -30.08 -13.27
CA SER A 191 11.46 -30.24 -14.71
C SER A 191 10.25 -30.81 -15.47
N GLU A 192 9.51 -31.72 -14.84
CA GLU A 192 8.28 -32.31 -15.39
C GLU A 192 7.20 -31.24 -15.63
N HIS A 193 7.03 -30.31 -14.68
CA HIS A 193 6.05 -29.23 -14.84
C HIS A 193 6.44 -28.25 -15.95
N LEU A 194 7.74 -27.95 -16.10
CA LEU A 194 8.22 -27.12 -17.21
C LEU A 194 7.93 -27.77 -18.58
N ASP A 195 8.04 -29.09 -18.68
CA ASP A 195 7.74 -29.81 -19.93
C ASP A 195 6.22 -29.95 -20.16
N TYR A 196 5.43 -30.11 -19.10
CA TYR A 196 3.97 -30.02 -19.16
C TYR A 196 3.50 -28.66 -19.70
N GLN A 197 4.09 -27.57 -19.22
CA GLN A 197 3.71 -26.22 -19.64
C GLN A 197 4.03 -25.95 -21.12
N LYS A 198 5.14 -26.49 -21.64
CA LYS A 198 5.48 -26.42 -23.07
C LYS A 198 4.51 -27.20 -23.96
N THR A 199 3.98 -28.31 -23.44
CA THR A 199 3.07 -29.19 -24.18
C THR A 199 1.60 -28.78 -24.07
N ASN A 200 1.25 -27.95 -23.08
CA ASN A 200 -0.09 -27.42 -22.82
C ASN A 200 -0.12 -25.89 -22.92
N PRO A 201 -0.12 -25.32 -24.14
CA PRO A 201 -0.06 -23.87 -24.34
C PRO A 201 -1.25 -23.03 -23.81
N PRO A 202 -2.48 -23.55 -23.57
CA PRO A 202 -3.56 -22.72 -23.04
C PRO A 202 -3.52 -22.51 -21.52
N THR A 203 -2.50 -22.99 -20.81
CA THR A 203 -2.36 -22.85 -19.34
C THR A 203 -1.17 -21.98 -18.96
N CYS A 204 -1.35 -21.07 -18.00
CA CYS A 204 -0.29 -20.28 -17.38
C CYS A 204 -0.44 -20.36 -15.87
N GLU A 205 0.09 -21.44 -15.30
CA GLU A 205 0.04 -21.73 -13.88
C GLU A 205 1.42 -21.53 -13.25
N PHE A 206 1.46 -20.84 -12.11
CA PHE A 206 2.68 -20.63 -11.34
C PHE A 206 2.84 -21.72 -10.28
N VAL A 207 3.03 -22.97 -10.73
CA VAL A 207 3.23 -24.10 -9.82
C VAL A 207 4.67 -24.10 -9.33
N VAL A 208 4.83 -24.12 -8.02
CA VAL A 208 6.14 -24.02 -7.36
C VAL A 208 6.46 -25.27 -6.56
N ASN A 209 7.75 -25.60 -6.43
CA ASN A 209 8.18 -26.64 -5.51
C ASN A 209 8.15 -26.16 -4.05
N HIS A 210 8.11 -27.12 -3.12
CA HIS A 210 8.00 -26.84 -1.68
C HIS A 210 9.10 -25.91 -1.14
N ALA A 211 10.35 -26.14 -1.56
CA ALA A 211 11.48 -25.37 -1.07
C ALA A 211 11.38 -23.91 -1.52
N TYR A 212 11.06 -23.70 -2.80
CA TYR A 212 10.83 -22.37 -3.35
C TYR A 212 9.66 -21.68 -2.65
N ALA A 213 8.52 -22.35 -2.50
CA ALA A 213 7.34 -21.77 -1.85
C ALA A 213 7.63 -21.28 -0.42
N LEU A 214 8.38 -22.07 0.37
CA LEU A 214 8.74 -21.69 1.74
C LEU A 214 9.71 -20.50 1.77
N ILE A 215 10.77 -20.54 0.95
CA ILE A 215 11.81 -19.50 0.94
C ILE A 215 11.26 -18.19 0.36
N SER A 216 10.58 -18.25 -0.78
CA SER A 216 10.02 -17.08 -1.46
C SER A 216 8.97 -16.40 -0.60
N SER A 217 8.01 -17.15 -0.03
CA SER A 217 6.98 -16.58 0.85
C SER A 217 7.58 -16.03 2.15
N SER A 218 8.67 -16.63 2.66
CA SER A 218 9.35 -16.12 3.86
C SER A 218 9.95 -14.75 3.64
N ILE A 219 10.66 -14.57 2.52
CA ILE A 219 11.31 -13.30 2.20
C ILE A 219 10.27 -12.25 1.79
N SER A 220 9.28 -12.64 0.98
CA SER A 220 8.30 -11.71 0.43
C SER A 220 7.18 -11.34 1.41
N PHE A 221 6.85 -12.19 2.38
CA PHE A 221 5.74 -11.95 3.30
C PHE A 221 6.06 -12.20 4.77
N TRP A 222 6.48 -13.40 5.17
CA TRP A 222 6.52 -13.75 6.60
C TRP A 222 7.53 -12.91 7.40
N ILE A 223 8.73 -12.68 6.87
CA ILE A 223 9.74 -11.84 7.52
C ILE A 223 9.29 -10.37 7.56
N PRO A 224 8.89 -9.73 6.44
CA PRO A 224 8.33 -8.39 6.48
C PRO A 224 7.15 -8.26 7.46
N ALA A 225 6.18 -9.18 7.42
CA ALA A 225 5.01 -9.18 8.30
C ALA A 225 5.42 -9.29 9.78
N PHE A 226 6.36 -10.18 10.11
CA PHE A 226 6.91 -10.27 11.46
C PHE A 226 7.55 -8.94 11.90
N VAL A 227 8.36 -8.32 11.04
CA VAL A 227 8.98 -7.01 11.33
C VAL A 227 7.90 -5.95 11.56
N MET A 228 6.85 -5.89 10.74
CA MET A 228 5.73 -4.96 10.90
C MET A 228 5.02 -5.16 12.25
N VAL A 229 4.65 -6.40 12.58
CA VAL A 229 3.97 -6.72 13.85
C VAL A 229 4.86 -6.40 15.04
N PHE A 230 6.14 -6.78 15.00
CA PHE A 230 7.09 -6.52 16.07
C PHE A 230 7.33 -5.03 16.30
N THR A 231 7.60 -4.28 15.22
CA THR A 231 7.82 -2.82 15.30
C THR A 231 6.56 -2.12 15.80
N TYR A 232 5.37 -2.53 15.34
CA TYR A 232 4.11 -1.95 15.80
C TYR A 232 3.82 -2.26 17.28
N TRP A 233 4.09 -3.49 17.72
CA TRP A 233 3.98 -3.86 19.14
C TRP A 233 4.87 -2.97 20.02
N LYS A 234 6.12 -2.72 19.59
CA LYS A 234 7.03 -1.80 20.28
C LYS A 234 6.53 -0.35 20.26
N ILE A 235 6.02 0.12 19.12
CA ILE A 235 5.39 1.45 18.98
C ILE A 235 4.23 1.60 19.96
N TYR A 236 3.34 0.61 20.04
CA TYR A 236 2.20 0.62 20.96
C TYR A 236 2.63 0.70 22.43
N GLN A 237 3.61 -0.13 22.83
CA GLN A 237 4.15 -0.12 24.18
C GLN A 237 4.71 1.25 24.57
N GLU A 238 5.57 1.84 23.72
CA GLU A 238 6.17 3.14 24.01
C GLU A 238 5.16 4.28 23.94
N ALA A 239 4.19 4.23 23.03
CA ALA A 239 3.12 5.22 22.98
C ALA A 239 2.30 5.24 24.29
N THR A 240 1.93 4.07 24.81
CA THR A 240 1.20 3.96 26.08
C THR A 240 2.03 4.46 27.27
N LYS A 241 3.35 4.20 27.28
CA LYS A 241 4.25 4.75 28.30
C LYS A 241 4.33 6.28 28.24
N GLN A 242 4.47 6.83 27.03
CA GLN A 242 4.54 8.28 26.80
C GLN A 242 3.23 8.98 27.19
N GLU A 243 2.07 8.40 26.88
CA GLU A 243 0.76 8.94 27.30
C GLU A 243 0.66 9.04 28.83
N LYS A 244 1.04 7.97 29.55
CA LYS A 244 1.08 7.97 31.03
C LYS A 244 2.02 9.04 31.58
N MET A 245 3.20 9.20 30.99
CA MET A 245 4.17 10.23 31.38
C MET A 245 3.66 11.65 31.12
N ILE A 246 2.99 11.88 29.99
CA ILE A 246 2.38 13.18 29.67
C ILE A 246 1.27 13.49 30.68
N CYS A 247 0.38 12.53 30.98
CA CYS A 247 -0.69 12.70 31.96
C CYS A 247 -0.13 13.05 33.35
N LYS A 248 0.89 12.30 33.81
CA LYS A 248 1.57 12.57 35.09
C LYS A 248 2.21 13.96 35.13
N THR A 249 2.89 14.35 34.06
CA THR A 249 3.52 15.69 33.95
C THR A 249 2.47 16.80 33.96
N GLN A 250 1.33 16.61 33.30
CA GLN A 250 0.22 17.57 33.30
C GLN A 250 -0.41 17.71 34.70
N MET A 251 -0.62 16.60 35.39
CA MET A 251 -1.13 16.59 36.77
C MET A 251 -0.18 17.31 37.73
N MET A 252 1.14 17.06 37.62
CA MET A 252 2.16 17.75 38.43
C MET A 252 2.21 19.26 38.16
N ALA A 253 2.11 19.67 36.89
CA ALA A 253 2.08 21.09 36.53
C ALA A 253 0.84 21.80 37.10
N GLN A 254 -0.32 21.13 37.07
CA GLN A 254 -1.56 21.67 37.64
C GLN A 254 -1.48 21.78 39.17
N GLN A 255 -0.85 20.81 39.84
CA GLN A 255 -0.62 20.84 41.29
C GLN A 255 0.35 21.96 41.70
N ASN A 256 1.42 22.20 40.93
CA ASN A 256 2.35 23.31 41.20
C ASN A 256 1.67 24.67 41.03
N ASN A 257 0.83 24.85 40.01
CA ASN A 257 0.06 26.09 39.85
C ASN A 257 -0.92 26.29 41.03
N ALA A 258 -1.59 25.23 41.49
CA ALA A 258 -2.49 25.31 42.65
C ALA A 258 -1.74 25.67 43.95
N ARG A 259 -0.52 25.17 44.16
CA ARG A 259 0.32 25.53 45.31
C ARG A 259 0.77 26.99 45.25
N ASN A 260 1.23 27.48 44.10
CA ASN A 260 1.63 28.88 43.95
C ASN A 260 0.46 29.85 44.16
N SER A 261 -0.76 29.47 43.78
CA SER A 261 -1.96 30.27 44.09
C SER A 261 -2.33 30.26 45.57
N ALA A 262 -2.04 29.18 46.30
CA ALA A 262 -2.29 29.11 47.74
C ALA A 262 -1.25 29.89 48.56
N ASP A 263 0.01 29.92 48.14
CA ASP A 263 1.10 30.62 48.84
C ASP A 263 0.99 32.16 48.76
N HIS A 264 0.27 32.66 47.76
CA HIS A 264 -0.03 34.10 47.64
C HIS A 264 -1.15 34.57 48.59
N SER A 265 -1.79 33.66 49.34
CA SER A 265 -2.83 34.00 50.31
C SER A 265 -2.30 34.15 51.75
N SER A 266 -1.01 33.90 51.99
CA SER A 266 -0.43 33.83 53.34
C SER A 266 0.71 34.81 53.67
N HIS A 267 1.13 35.71 52.77
CA HIS A 267 2.11 36.75 53.10
C HIS A 267 1.48 38.15 53.26
N ILE A 268 1.52 38.56 54.52
CA ILE A 268 1.26 39.86 55.15
C ILE A 268 1.53 41.08 54.25
N THR A 269 0.57 42.00 54.27
CA THR A 269 0.60 43.39 53.80
C THR A 269 1.82 44.14 54.34
N VAL A 270 2.84 44.35 53.50
CA VAL A 270 3.87 45.37 53.75
C VAL A 270 3.78 46.40 52.62
N HIS A 271 3.36 47.61 52.99
CA HIS A 271 3.33 48.77 52.11
C HIS A 271 4.73 49.07 51.58
N ALA A 272 4.93 48.91 50.27
CA ALA A 272 6.03 49.51 49.52
C ALA A 272 5.43 50.50 48.49
N PRO A 273 6.10 51.64 48.21
CA PRO A 273 5.53 52.72 47.42
C PRO A 273 5.39 52.34 45.93
N PRO A 274 4.51 53.01 45.17
CA PRO A 274 4.16 52.59 43.82
C PRO A 274 5.29 52.93 42.85
N HIS A 275 6.17 51.98 42.58
CA HIS A 275 7.01 52.05 41.40
C HIS A 275 6.23 51.55 40.19
N ARG A 276 6.04 52.48 39.27
CA ARG A 276 5.34 52.40 37.99
C ARG A 276 6.00 51.35 37.09
N ASN A 277 5.57 50.09 37.20
CA ASN A 277 5.85 49.06 36.19
C ASN A 277 4.60 48.87 35.34
N SER A 278 4.67 49.43 34.13
CA SER A 278 3.83 49.05 33.01
C SER A 278 4.16 47.61 32.59
N HIS A 279 3.40 46.65 33.09
CA HIS A 279 3.11 45.45 32.31
C HIS A 279 1.62 45.21 32.41
N GLY A 280 0.91 45.64 31.36
CA GLY A 280 -0.45 45.22 31.14
C GLY A 280 -0.48 43.71 31.06
N ASP A 281 -1.46 43.13 31.76
CA ASP A 281 -1.97 41.82 31.45
C ASP A 281 -2.51 41.83 30.03
N ASP A 282 -1.64 41.55 29.05
CA ASP A 282 -2.05 41.10 27.74
C ASP A 282 -2.42 39.61 27.85
N PRO A 283 -3.68 39.21 27.66
CA PRO A 283 -4.07 37.80 27.61
C PRO A 283 -3.60 37.11 26.31
N GLU A 284 -2.84 37.80 25.45
CA GLU A 284 -2.57 37.41 24.06
C GLU A 284 -1.14 36.93 23.78
N SER A 285 -0.29 36.74 24.79
CA SER A 285 0.96 36.01 24.58
C SER A 285 0.72 34.49 24.61
N GLY A 286 0.19 33.98 23.50
CA GLY A 286 0.08 32.55 23.20
C GLY A 286 1.42 31.85 23.00
N GLN A 287 2.49 32.24 23.70
CA GLN A 287 3.78 31.55 23.68
C GLN A 287 3.62 30.20 24.38
N SER A 288 3.29 29.17 23.58
CA SER A 288 3.34 27.78 24.02
C SER A 288 4.71 27.51 24.63
N THR A 289 4.77 27.27 25.95
CA THR A 289 6.01 26.85 26.61
C THR A 289 6.66 25.70 25.84
N PRO A 290 8.00 25.60 25.76
CA PRO A 290 8.70 24.56 25.01
C PRO A 290 8.15 23.14 25.29
N THR A 291 7.74 22.90 26.54
CA THR A 291 7.07 21.67 27.01
C THR A 291 5.72 21.42 26.33
N LYS A 292 4.84 22.43 26.22
CA LYS A 292 3.54 22.29 25.53
C LYS A 292 3.72 21.98 24.04
N ARG A 293 4.70 22.61 23.39
CA ARG A 293 5.02 22.35 21.97
C ARG A 293 5.53 20.92 21.74
N CYS A 294 6.38 20.42 22.64
CA CYS A 294 6.87 19.04 22.61
C CYS A 294 5.72 18.02 22.78
N ILE A 295 4.84 18.23 23.76
CA ILE A 295 3.67 17.36 24.00
C ILE A 295 2.75 17.31 22.78
N ASN A 296 2.45 18.46 22.16
CA ASN A 296 1.60 18.52 20.97
C ASN A 296 2.23 17.82 19.77
N LYS A 297 3.56 17.91 19.59
CA LYS A 297 4.29 17.16 18.58
C LYS A 297 4.12 15.64 18.82
N MET A 298 4.37 15.16 20.03
CA MET A 298 4.22 13.73 20.37
C MET A 298 2.80 13.20 20.12
N LYS A 299 1.76 13.96 20.52
CA LYS A 299 0.36 13.59 20.23
C LYS A 299 0.07 13.43 18.73
N ARG A 300 0.65 14.30 17.90
CA ARG A 300 0.52 14.19 16.44
C ARG A 300 1.21 12.94 15.91
N GLU A 301 2.41 12.64 16.39
CA GLU A 301 3.15 11.42 16.01
C GLU A 301 2.38 10.15 16.43
N HIS A 302 1.76 10.12 17.62
CA HIS A 302 0.90 8.99 18.05
C HIS A 302 -0.32 8.79 17.15
N LYS A 303 -0.97 9.88 16.74
CA LYS A 303 -2.09 9.80 15.80
C LYS A 303 -1.64 9.22 14.46
N ALA A 304 -0.48 9.64 13.94
CA ALA A 304 0.11 9.09 12.73
C ALA A 304 0.47 7.60 12.88
N ALA A 305 0.99 7.20 14.06
CA ALA A 305 1.30 5.81 14.37
C ALA A 305 0.04 4.91 14.35
N LYS A 306 -1.07 5.39 14.91
CA LYS A 306 -2.36 4.68 14.86
C LYS A 306 -2.81 4.45 13.42
N THR A 307 -2.76 5.48 12.58
CA THR A 307 -3.08 5.39 11.16
C THR A 307 -2.23 4.32 10.46
N LEU A 308 -0.93 4.30 10.74
CA LEU A 308 -0.01 3.35 10.11
C LEU A 308 -0.21 1.91 10.58
N GLY A 309 -0.59 1.72 11.85
CA GLY A 309 -1.01 0.41 12.36
C GLY A 309 -2.26 -0.14 11.67
N ILE A 310 -3.23 0.73 11.37
CA ILE A 310 -4.42 0.34 10.60
C ILE A 310 -4.01 -0.10 9.19
N ILE A 311 -3.15 0.67 8.52
CA ILE A 311 -2.66 0.34 7.17
C ILE A 311 -1.92 -1.02 7.16
N MET A 312 -1.00 -1.23 8.11
CA MET A 312 -0.28 -2.50 8.24
C MET A 312 -1.22 -3.67 8.57
N GLY A 313 -2.22 -3.45 9.42
CA GLY A 313 -3.23 -4.46 9.76
C GLY A 313 -4.09 -4.86 8.57
N CYS A 314 -4.56 -3.88 7.77
CA CYS A 314 -5.29 -4.14 6.53
C CYS A 314 -4.44 -4.95 5.55
N PHE A 315 -3.16 -4.60 5.38
CA PHE A 315 -2.25 -5.35 4.52
C PHE A 315 -2.13 -6.83 4.95
N ILE A 316 -1.86 -7.08 6.25
CA ILE A 316 -1.73 -8.45 6.77
C ILE A 316 -3.04 -9.21 6.59
N ALA A 317 -4.19 -8.58 6.86
CA ALA A 317 -5.50 -9.21 6.68
C ALA A 317 -5.78 -9.61 5.23
N CYS A 318 -5.33 -8.82 4.25
CA CYS A 318 -5.49 -9.13 2.83
C CYS A 318 -4.58 -10.28 2.38
N TRP A 319 -3.33 -10.32 2.84
CA TRP A 319 -2.31 -11.23 2.29
C TRP A 319 -2.08 -12.50 3.10
N LEU A 320 -2.31 -12.49 4.42
CA LEU A 320 -2.11 -13.64 5.29
C LEU A 320 -2.87 -14.89 4.83
N PRO A 321 -4.16 -14.82 4.43
CA PRO A 321 -4.88 -16.00 3.98
C PRO A 321 -4.23 -16.63 2.75
N PHE A 322 -3.87 -15.80 1.76
CA PHE A 322 -3.21 -16.25 0.54
C PHE A 322 -1.86 -16.91 0.84
N PHE A 323 -0.95 -16.25 1.57
CA PHE A 323 0.37 -16.83 1.84
C PHE A 323 0.31 -18.10 2.70
N THR A 324 -0.70 -18.22 3.57
CA THR A 324 -0.96 -19.46 4.31
C THR A 324 -1.36 -20.59 3.37
N VAL A 325 -2.33 -20.34 2.48
CA VAL A 325 -2.76 -21.32 1.47
C VAL A 325 -1.67 -21.61 0.45
N TYR A 326 -0.83 -20.64 0.09
CA TYR A 326 0.29 -20.82 -0.84
C TYR A 326 1.31 -21.84 -0.31
N VAL A 327 1.64 -21.78 0.98
CA VAL A 327 2.54 -22.75 1.61
C VAL A 327 1.86 -24.12 1.78
N ILE A 328 0.64 -24.14 2.31
CA ILE A 328 -0.13 -25.38 2.56
C ILE A 328 -0.46 -26.10 1.24
N GLY A 329 -0.77 -25.34 0.20
CA GLY A 329 -1.15 -25.83 -1.13
C GLY A 329 -0.03 -26.59 -1.84
N THR A 330 1.21 -26.48 -1.36
CA THR A 330 2.28 -27.36 -1.83
C THR A 330 2.11 -28.79 -1.32
N PHE A 331 1.52 -28.99 -0.14
CA PHE A 331 1.36 -30.30 0.51
C PHE A 331 -0.02 -30.94 0.27
N VAL A 332 -1.05 -30.13 0.07
CA VAL A 332 -2.43 -30.59 -0.13
C VAL A 332 -3.07 -29.89 -1.30
N HIS A 333 -3.93 -30.59 -2.04
CA HIS A 333 -4.65 -29.97 -3.15
C HIS A 333 -5.74 -29.04 -2.61
N ILE A 334 -5.67 -27.77 -3.00
CA ILE A 334 -6.64 -26.73 -2.66
C ILE A 334 -7.42 -26.37 -3.91
N ASN A 335 -8.73 -26.21 -3.78
CA ASN A 335 -9.58 -25.85 -4.90
C ASN A 335 -9.20 -24.46 -5.45
N GLU A 336 -9.03 -24.39 -6.78
CA GLU A 336 -8.52 -23.23 -7.51
C GLU A 336 -9.37 -21.96 -7.34
N LEU A 337 -10.69 -22.11 -7.17
CA LEU A 337 -11.59 -20.98 -6.92
C LEU A 337 -11.23 -20.27 -5.60
N TYR A 338 -10.88 -21.03 -4.56
CA TYR A 338 -10.46 -20.42 -3.29
C TYR A 338 -9.12 -19.70 -3.45
N VAL A 339 -8.17 -20.29 -4.17
CA VAL A 339 -6.87 -19.65 -4.44
C VAL A 339 -7.07 -18.35 -5.21
N ASP A 340 -7.93 -18.33 -6.23
CA ASP A 340 -8.22 -17.14 -7.03
C ASP A 340 -8.89 -16.03 -6.21
N ILE A 341 -9.89 -16.38 -5.38
CA ILE A 341 -10.53 -15.42 -4.46
C ILE A 341 -9.50 -14.81 -3.51
N LEU A 342 -8.62 -15.62 -2.91
CA LEU A 342 -7.59 -15.13 -1.99
C LEU A 342 -6.56 -14.25 -2.71
N PHE A 343 -6.22 -14.56 -3.96
CA PHE A 343 -5.35 -13.74 -4.80
C PHE A 343 -5.95 -12.34 -5.00
N TRP A 344 -7.24 -12.28 -5.35
CA TRP A 344 -7.96 -11.03 -5.53
C TRP A 344 -8.11 -10.23 -4.24
N ILE A 345 -8.28 -10.89 -3.09
CA ILE A 345 -8.24 -10.23 -1.78
C ILE A 345 -6.86 -9.60 -1.50
N GLY A 346 -5.78 -10.28 -1.88
CA GLY A 346 -4.42 -9.73 -1.85
C GLY A 346 -4.28 -8.50 -2.74
N TYR A 347 -4.73 -8.59 -4.00
CA TYR A 347 -4.70 -7.48 -4.96
C TYR A 347 -5.55 -6.27 -4.55
N LEU A 348 -6.67 -6.48 -3.86
CA LEU A 348 -7.48 -5.39 -3.32
C LEU A 348 -6.66 -4.45 -2.42
N ASN A 349 -5.61 -4.95 -1.74
CA ASN A 349 -4.73 -4.12 -0.93
C ASN A 349 -4.15 -2.92 -1.69
N SER A 350 -3.74 -3.11 -2.95
CA SER A 350 -3.16 -2.04 -3.78
C SER A 350 -4.18 -0.92 -4.07
N SER A 351 -5.48 -1.22 -4.08
CA SER A 351 -6.56 -0.22 -4.19
C SER A 351 -6.90 0.46 -2.86
N LEU A 352 -6.71 -0.23 -1.74
CA LEU A 352 -7.04 0.28 -0.41
C LEU A 352 -6.05 1.34 0.07
N ASN A 353 -4.78 1.25 -0.30
CA ASN A 353 -3.72 2.15 0.18
C ASN A 353 -4.06 3.66 -0.01
N PRO A 354 -4.40 4.16 -1.22
CA PRO A 354 -4.86 5.54 -1.41
C PRO A 354 -6.07 5.94 -0.55
N ILE A 355 -7.04 5.03 -0.39
CA ILE A 355 -8.26 5.28 0.40
C ILE A 355 -7.91 5.46 1.87
N LEU A 356 -7.02 4.60 2.39
CA LEU A 356 -6.55 4.68 3.77
C LEU A 356 -5.78 5.99 4.02
N TYR A 357 -4.95 6.44 3.08
CA TYR A 357 -4.29 7.76 3.19
C TYR A 357 -5.30 8.91 3.20
N ALA A 358 -6.28 8.88 2.29
CA ALA A 358 -7.33 9.91 2.22
C ALA A 358 -8.15 9.99 3.51
N TYR A 359 -8.47 8.85 4.13
CA TYR A 359 -9.32 8.82 5.32
C TYR A 359 -8.54 9.19 6.59
N PHE A 360 -7.37 8.59 6.79
CA PHE A 360 -6.65 8.65 8.05
C PHE A 360 -5.51 9.68 8.10
N ASN A 361 -5.04 10.20 6.96
CA ASN A 361 -3.99 11.22 6.90
C ASN A 361 -4.54 12.55 6.37
N ARG A 362 -4.69 13.54 7.27
CA ARG A 362 -5.25 14.86 6.95
C ARG A 362 -4.44 15.59 5.87
N GLU A 363 -3.11 15.50 5.91
CA GLU A 363 -2.25 16.21 4.97
C GLU A 363 -2.38 15.63 3.56
N PHE A 364 -2.48 14.31 3.44
CA PHE A 364 -2.80 13.65 2.16
C PHE A 364 -4.20 13.98 1.70
N ARG A 365 -5.20 13.98 2.58
CA ARG A 365 -6.58 14.33 2.22
C ARG A 365 -6.71 15.74 1.64
N GLU A 366 -6.05 16.72 2.27
CA GLU A 366 -6.02 18.10 1.79
C GLU A 366 -5.32 18.18 0.43
N ALA A 367 -4.16 17.53 0.28
CA ALA A 367 -3.43 17.48 -0.99
C ALA A 367 -4.22 16.78 -2.10
N PHE A 368 -4.96 15.71 -1.81
CA PHE A 368 -5.83 15.02 -2.77
C PHE A 368 -6.95 15.94 -3.23
N LYS A 369 -7.62 16.62 -2.30
CA LYS A 369 -8.68 17.57 -2.62
C LYS A 369 -8.17 18.68 -3.53
N GLU A 370 -7.04 19.28 -3.19
CA GLU A 370 -6.42 20.33 -4.01
C GLU A 370 -5.94 19.80 -5.37
N THR A 371 -5.34 18.60 -5.43
CA THR A 371 -4.88 18.00 -6.68
C THR A 371 -6.05 17.72 -7.62
N ILE A 372 -7.10 17.08 -7.11
CA ILE A 372 -8.35 16.79 -7.84
C ILE A 372 -8.98 18.09 -8.34
N GLN A 373 -9.20 19.07 -7.46
CA GLN A 373 -9.79 20.36 -7.85
C GLN A 373 -9.01 21.04 -8.96
N ASN A 374 -7.67 21.01 -8.91
CA ASN A 374 -6.85 21.61 -9.95
C ASN A 374 -6.90 20.84 -11.28
N VAL A 375 -6.97 19.50 -11.25
CA VAL A 375 -7.13 18.69 -12.46
C VAL A 375 -8.50 18.95 -13.10
N PHE A 376 -9.58 18.89 -12.33
CA PHE A 376 -10.93 19.14 -12.83
C PHE A 376 -11.13 20.61 -13.27
N CYS A 377 -10.57 21.60 -12.57
CA CYS A 377 -10.60 23.01 -13.01
C CYS A 377 -9.82 23.25 -14.31
N CYS A 378 -8.73 22.51 -14.56
CA CYS A 378 -8.01 22.56 -15.85
C CYS A 378 -8.80 21.86 -16.97
N CYS A 379 -9.46 20.73 -16.70
CA CYS A 379 -10.30 20.04 -17.68
C CYS A 379 -11.52 20.87 -18.12
N PHE A 380 -12.15 21.63 -17.20
CA PHE A 380 -13.24 22.54 -17.56
C PHE A 380 -12.77 23.86 -18.21
N LYS A 381 -11.52 24.29 -18.00
CA LYS A 381 -10.94 25.45 -18.70
C LYS A 381 -10.70 25.20 -20.18
N SER A 382 -10.34 23.98 -20.57
CA SER A 382 -10.12 23.64 -21.99
C SER A 382 -11.39 23.79 -22.82
N SER A 383 -12.57 23.50 -22.24
CA SER A 383 -13.88 23.70 -22.90
C SER A 383 -14.33 25.16 -22.94
N CYS A 384 -13.74 26.06 -22.13
CA CYS A 384 -14.08 27.48 -22.12
C CYS A 384 -13.16 28.35 -22.99
N LEU A 385 -12.00 27.85 -23.43
CA LEU A 385 -11.06 28.61 -24.26
C LEU A 385 -11.39 28.54 -25.76
N GLU A 386 -12.07 27.49 -26.24
CA GLU A 386 -12.55 27.39 -27.63
C GLU A 386 -13.72 28.36 -27.92
N GLY A 387 -14.57 28.64 -26.92
CA GLY A 387 -15.75 29.49 -27.07
C GLY A 387 -15.49 31.00 -26.92
N ARG A 388 -14.26 31.42 -26.61
CA ARG A 388 -13.97 32.80 -26.17
C ARG A 388 -13.18 33.66 -27.16
N ARG A 389 -12.98 33.19 -28.38
CA ARG A 389 -12.38 34.02 -29.44
C ARG A 389 -13.35 35.07 -30.01
N ASN A 390 -14.62 35.07 -29.60
CA ASN A 390 -15.65 35.90 -30.24
C ASN A 390 -16.47 36.84 -29.36
N ASN A 391 -16.18 37.07 -28.07
CA ASN A 391 -16.81 38.20 -27.38
C ASN A 391 -16.05 38.71 -26.14
N SER A 392 -15.93 40.03 -26.14
CA SER A 392 -15.41 41.00 -25.18
C SER A 392 -15.32 40.63 -23.68
N ALA A 393 -14.15 40.94 -23.12
CA ALA A 393 -13.88 41.47 -21.78
C ALA A 393 -14.72 40.96 -20.59
N ILE A 394 -14.21 39.95 -19.87
CA ILE A 394 -14.30 39.89 -18.39
C ILE A 394 -12.97 39.34 -17.85
N HIS A 395 -12.20 40.23 -17.22
CA HIS A 395 -10.92 39.94 -16.60
C HIS A 395 -11.14 39.29 -15.23
N PHE A 396 -11.20 37.95 -15.18
CA PHE A 396 -11.11 37.24 -13.90
C PHE A 396 -9.65 37.09 -13.51
N ASN A 397 -9.19 37.96 -12.61
CA ASN A 397 -7.86 37.92 -12.03
C ASN A 397 -7.80 36.74 -11.04
N CYS A 398 -7.44 35.56 -11.52
CA CYS A 398 -7.12 34.42 -10.67
C CYS A 398 -5.65 34.58 -10.24
N THR A 399 -5.41 35.37 -9.20
CA THR A 399 -4.12 35.41 -8.53
C THR A 399 -3.86 34.07 -7.86
N TYR A 400 -3.06 33.24 -8.52
CA TYR A 400 -2.33 32.16 -7.89
C TYR A 400 -1.35 32.80 -6.89
N ARG A 401 -1.80 32.95 -5.63
CA ARG A 401 -0.94 33.41 -4.55
C ARG A 401 -0.07 32.23 -4.12
N SER A 402 1.05 32.06 -4.82
CA SER A 402 2.15 31.21 -4.37
C SER A 402 2.59 31.72 -2.99
N THR A 403 2.57 30.86 -1.97
CA THR A 403 3.04 31.16 -0.60
C THR A 403 4.57 31.25 -0.51
N GLN A 404 5.25 31.80 -1.51
CA GLN A 404 6.72 31.86 -1.56
C GLN A 404 7.35 33.25 -1.35
N ASP A 405 6.55 34.31 -1.11
CA ASP A 405 7.09 35.67 -0.93
C ASP A 405 7.06 36.21 0.52
N ILE A 406 6.85 35.38 1.55
CA ILE A 406 6.88 35.84 2.96
C ILE A 406 8.27 35.59 3.62
N GLY A 407 9.26 35.07 2.89
CA GLY A 407 10.56 34.67 3.48
C GLY A 407 11.83 35.31 2.92
N LEU A 408 11.76 36.20 1.92
CA LEU A 408 12.95 36.71 1.22
C LEU A 408 13.14 38.23 1.23
N VAL A 409 12.40 38.97 2.07
CA VAL A 409 12.54 40.43 2.18
C VAL A 409 13.27 40.89 3.46
N GLU A 410 13.66 40.00 4.37
CA GLU A 410 14.21 40.41 5.67
C GLU A 410 15.75 40.37 5.81
N ASN A 411 16.52 40.21 4.71
CA ASN A 411 17.99 40.12 4.79
C ASN A 411 18.78 41.03 3.83
N LYS A 412 18.25 42.22 3.53
CA LYS A 412 19.04 43.31 2.98
C LYS A 412 18.70 44.58 3.74
N TYR A 413 19.43 44.87 4.81
CA TYR A 413 19.80 46.22 5.30
C TYR A 413 20.42 46.09 6.70
N VAL A 414 21.68 45.68 6.79
CA VAL A 414 22.64 46.17 7.81
C VAL A 414 24.05 46.05 7.22
N LYS A 415 24.53 47.14 6.63
CA LYS A 415 25.95 47.48 6.51
C LYS A 415 26.00 48.98 6.30
N ASP A 416 26.25 49.69 7.39
CA ASP A 416 27.14 50.84 7.46
C ASP A 416 27.97 50.68 8.73
#